data_AF-A0A1Y0RI80-F1
#
_entry.id   AF-A0A1Y0RI80-F1
#
_cell.length_a   1.000
_cell.length_b   1.000
_cell.length_c   1.000
_cell.angle_alpha   90.00
_cell.angle_beta   90.00
_cell.angle_gamma   90.00
#
_symmetry.space_group_name_H-M   'P 1'
#
loop_
_entity.id
_entity.type
_entity.pdbx_description
1 polymer ?
#
loop_
_entity_poly.entity_id
_entity_poly.type
_entity_poly.pdbx_seq_one_letter_code
_entity_poly.pdbx_strand_id
1 'polypeptide(L)'
;MFLIQYSSTTQEITVDDCHEDWLEQNGYDSQPCLIFVEQKHEYFIFSGTEKFAIYLRSPAGAFLYHDIPTLGDATELFNTLKAIYNPVSVK
;
A
#
# COMPACT_ATOMS: atom_id res chain seq x y z
N MET A 1 -12.26 3.60 13.61
CA MET A 1 -10.94 2.97 13.54
C MET A 1 -11.17 1.51 13.20
N PHE A 2 -11.06 1.15 11.92
CA PHE A 2 -11.25 -0.22 11.45
C PHE A 2 -9.86 -0.80 11.18
N LEU A 3 -9.51 -1.86 11.92
CA LEU A 3 -8.25 -2.58 11.76
C LEU A 3 -8.51 -3.71 10.77
N ILE A 4 -7.97 -3.61 9.56
CA ILE A 4 -7.99 -4.73 8.61
C ILE A 4 -6.82 -5.64 9.00
N GLN A 5 -7.13 -6.76 9.64
CA GLN A 5 -6.14 -7.73 10.11
C GLN A 5 -5.82 -8.71 8.97
N TYR A 6 -4.78 -8.44 8.19
CA TYR A 6 -4.12 -9.45 7.37
C TYR A 6 -2.93 -10.02 8.14
N SER A 7 -2.76 -11.34 8.04
CA SER A 7 -1.86 -12.22 8.80
C SER A 7 -0.65 -11.54 9.44
N SER A 8 -0.71 -11.32 10.76
CA SER A 8 0.36 -11.18 11.77
C SER A 8 1.65 -10.36 11.53
N THR A 9 1.96 -9.79 10.36
CA THR A 9 3.21 -9.05 10.10
C THR A 9 3.05 -7.72 9.37
N THR A 10 1.89 -7.45 8.76
CA THR A 10 1.66 -6.17 8.07
C THR A 10 1.34 -5.07 9.09
N GLN A 11 2.28 -4.16 9.31
CA GLN A 11 2.07 -2.97 10.13
C GLN A 11 1.66 -1.79 9.24
N GLU A 12 0.67 -1.03 9.71
CA GLU A 12 0.26 0.24 9.08
C GLU A 12 1.04 1.37 9.76
N ILE A 13 1.75 2.16 8.96
CA ILE A 13 2.35 3.39 9.43
C ILE A 13 1.79 4.59 8.65
N THR A 14 1.45 5.65 9.37
CA THR A 14 1.13 6.95 8.76
C THR A 14 2.46 7.64 8.45
N VAL A 15 2.75 7.84 7.16
CA VAL A 15 3.98 8.49 6.71
C VAL A 15 3.63 9.89 6.21
N ASP A 16 4.23 10.92 6.79
CA ASP A 16 4.19 12.29 6.27
C ASP A 16 5.06 12.36 5.00
N ASP A 17 4.43 12.52 3.82
CA ASP A 17 4.92 12.84 2.44
C ASP A 17 6.29 12.29 1.94
N CYS A 18 7.10 11.59 2.74
CA CYS A 18 8.49 11.19 2.49
C CYS A 18 8.66 9.68 2.72
N HIS A 19 7.84 8.90 2.00
CA HIS A 19 7.85 7.45 2.03
C HIS A 19 9.11 6.84 1.38
N GLU A 20 9.79 7.60 0.51
CA GLU A 20 11.01 7.16 -0.19
C GLU A 20 12.16 6.86 0.79
N ASP A 21 12.43 7.76 1.75
CA ASP A 21 13.47 7.56 2.76
C ASP A 21 13.20 6.33 3.62
N TRP A 22 11.93 6.09 3.98
CA TRP A 22 11.55 4.91 4.76
C TRP A 22 11.71 3.63 3.95
N LEU A 23 11.32 3.64 2.68
CA LEU A 23 11.46 2.49 1.77
C LEU A 23 12.93 2.10 1.62
N GLU A 24 13.81 3.06 1.33
CA GLU A 24 15.25 2.81 1.17
C GLU A 24 15.87 2.27 2.47
N GLN A 25 15.56 2.87 3.62
CA GLN A 25 16.04 2.41 4.93
C GLN A 25 15.59 0.98 5.28
N ASN A 26 14.45 0.53 4.74
CA ASN A 26 13.87 -0.78 5.02
C ASN A 26 14.12 -1.82 3.91
N GLY A 27 14.99 -1.51 2.95
CA GLY A 27 15.42 -2.44 1.90
C GLY A 27 14.39 -2.62 0.79
N TYR A 28 13.57 -1.60 0.54
CA TYR A 28 12.68 -1.51 -0.61
C TYR A 28 13.32 -0.63 -1.69
N ASP A 29 12.95 -0.90 -2.94
CA ASP A 29 13.29 -0.07 -4.07
C ASP A 29 12.59 1.28 -3.94
N SER A 30 13.31 2.35 -4.30
CA SER A 30 12.77 3.71 -4.32
C SER A 30 11.77 3.94 -5.46
N GLN A 31 11.80 3.12 -6.51
CA GLN A 31 10.84 3.17 -7.60
C GLN A 31 9.75 2.10 -7.42
N PRO A 32 8.47 2.46 -7.59
CA PRO A 32 7.39 1.49 -7.54
C PRO A 32 7.43 0.59 -8.77
N CYS A 33 7.26 -0.72 -8.56
CA CYS A 33 7.15 -1.71 -9.62
C CYS A 33 5.76 -1.70 -10.27
N LEU A 34 4.72 -1.27 -9.55
CA LEU A 34 3.38 -1.05 -10.08
C LEU A 34 2.81 0.27 -9.55
N ILE A 35 2.18 1.02 -10.45
CA ILE A 35 1.52 2.28 -10.15
C ILE A 35 0.08 2.17 -10.64
N PHE A 36 -0.86 2.49 -9.77
CA PHE A 36 -2.27 2.54 -10.11
C PHE A 36 -2.87 3.84 -9.60
N VAL A 37 -3.36 4.67 -10.52
CA VAL A 37 -3.98 5.96 -10.22
C VAL A 37 -5.43 5.93 -10.66
N GLU A 38 -6.36 6.13 -9.72
CA GLU A 38 -7.79 6.17 -9.99
C GLU A 38 -8.45 7.34 -9.27
N GLN A 39 -8.87 8.32 -10.06
CA GLN A 39 -9.51 9.55 -9.60
C GLN A 39 -8.67 10.32 -8.56
N LYS A 40 -8.94 10.07 -7.26
CA LYS A 40 -8.29 10.70 -6.10
C LYS A 40 -7.49 9.72 -5.26
N HIS A 41 -7.34 8.48 -5.72
CA HIS A 41 -6.59 7.44 -5.07
C HIS A 41 -5.38 7.07 -5.90
N GLU A 42 -4.21 7.07 -5.27
CA GLU A 42 -2.97 6.63 -5.87
C GLU A 42 -2.45 5.45 -5.06
N TYR A 43 -2.12 4.36 -5.74
CA TYR A 43 -1.58 3.16 -5.14
C TYR A 43 -0.25 2.85 -5.82
N PHE A 44 0.77 2.63 -5.03
CA PHE A 44 2.12 2.35 -5.48
C PHE A 44 2.60 1.07 -4.80
N ILE A 45 3.05 0.10 -5.57
CA ILE A 45 3.65 -1.13 -5.06
C ILE A 45 5.15 -1.03 -5.25
N PHE A 46 5.90 -1.24 -4.18
CA PHE A 46 7.36 -1.25 -4.17
C PHE A 46 7.87 -2.67 -3.93
N SER A 47 8.86 -3.10 -4.71
CA SER A 47 9.59 -4.34 -4.48
C SER A 47 10.70 -4.13 -3.46
N GLY A 48 11.02 -5.17 -2.70
CA GLY A 48 12.21 -5.29 -1.88
C GLY A 48 12.80 -6.69 -2.06
N THR A 49 13.92 -6.97 -1.39
CA THR A 49 14.71 -8.20 -1.64
C THR A 49 13.89 -9.50 -1.52
N GLU A 50 12.89 -9.56 -0.63
CA GLU A 50 12.00 -10.72 -0.45
C GLU A 50 10.58 -10.33 0.00
N LYS A 51 10.19 -9.09 -0.25
CA LYS A 51 8.95 -8.51 0.30
C LYS A 51 8.48 -7.34 -0.54
N PHE A 52 7.23 -6.95 -0.37
CA PHE A 52 6.59 -5.84 -1.05
C PHE A 52 6.04 -4.84 -0.03
N ALA A 53 5.88 -3.61 -0.49
CA ALA A 53 5.18 -2.56 0.24
C ALA A 53 4.13 -1.91 -0.69
N ILE A 54 3.03 -1.46 -0.12
CA ILE A 54 1.98 -0.71 -0.81
C ILE A 54 1.85 0.64 -0.13
N TYR A 55 2.09 1.70 -0.89
CA TYR A 55 1.74 3.04 -0.50
C TYR A 55 0.39 3.42 -1.10
N LEU A 56 -0.54 3.84 -0.26
CA LEU A 56 -1.87 4.32 -0.63
C LEU A 56 -1.95 5.80 -0.28
N ARG A 57 -2.18 6.64 -1.28
CA ARG A 57 -2.58 8.03 -1.10
C ARG A 57 -4.07 8.18 -1.41
N SER A 58 -4.83 8.67 -0.45
CA SER A 58 -6.28 8.88 -0.57
C SER A 58 -6.68 10.24 -0.01
N PRO A 59 -7.91 10.73 -0.25
CA PRO A 59 -8.42 11.94 0.40
C PRO A 59 -8.49 11.83 1.93
N ALA A 60 -8.51 10.61 2.47
CA ALA A 60 -8.53 10.35 3.91
C ALA A 60 -7.11 10.41 4.54
N GLY A 61 -6.06 10.37 3.72
CA GLY A 61 -4.67 10.34 4.18
C GLY A 61 -3.78 9.44 3.33
N ALA A 62 -2.51 9.37 3.73
CA ALA A 62 -1.49 8.51 3.16
C ALA A 62 -1.16 7.35 4.11
N PHE A 63 -1.11 6.13 3.57
CA PHE A 63 -0.93 4.90 4.32
C PHE A 63 0.14 4.04 3.66
N LEU A 64 1.08 3.51 4.45
CA LEU A 64 2.07 2.55 3.96
C LEU A 64 1.85 1.19 4.63
N TYR A 65 1.64 0.17 3.80
CA TYR A 65 1.55 -1.23 4.18
C TYR A 65 2.84 -1.93 3.75
N HIS A 66 3.52 -2.63 4.65
CA HIS A 66 4.83 -3.23 4.36
C HIS A 66 4.93 -4.70 4.82
N ASP A 67 6.09 -5.30 4.57
CA ASP A 67 6.40 -6.72 4.79
C ASP A 67 5.41 -7.71 4.15
N ILE A 68 4.94 -7.37 2.95
CA ILE A 68 4.02 -8.22 2.19
C ILE A 68 4.83 -9.31 1.46
N PRO A 69 4.60 -10.60 1.72
CA PRO A 69 5.52 -11.66 1.30
C PRO A 69 5.53 -11.91 -0.22
N THR A 70 4.41 -11.68 -0.91
CA THR A 70 4.35 -11.91 -2.36
C THR A 70 3.64 -10.77 -3.11
N LEU A 71 3.92 -10.66 -4.40
CA LEU A 71 3.21 -9.73 -5.29
C LEU A 71 1.71 -10.06 -5.39
N GLY A 72 1.35 -11.34 -5.26
CA GLY A 72 -0.05 -11.79 -5.24
C GLY A 72 -0.79 -11.22 -4.03
N ASP A 73 -0.20 -11.34 -2.84
CA ASP A 73 -0.75 -10.78 -1.60
C ASP A 73 -0.83 -9.25 -1.66
N ALA A 74 0.19 -8.61 -2.26
CA ALA A 74 0.18 -7.15 -2.44
C ALA A 74 -0.95 -6.71 -3.38
N THR A 75 -1.19 -7.48 -4.44
CA THR A 75 -2.28 -7.20 -5.39
C THR A 75 -3.65 -7.45 -4.75
N GLU A 76 -3.79 -8.50 -3.93
CA GLU A 76 -5.03 -8.78 -3.19
C GLU A 76 -5.33 -7.68 -2.16
N LEU A 77 -4.33 -7.27 -1.37
CA LEU A 77 -4.45 -6.19 -0.41
C LEU A 77 -4.81 -4.87 -1.12
N PHE A 78 -4.16 -4.57 -2.25
CA PHE A 78 -4.51 -3.45 -3.11
C PHE A 78 -6.00 -3.48 -3.52
N ASN A 79 -6.50 -4.61 -4.01
CA ASN A 79 -7.91 -4.74 -4.43
C ASN A 79 -8.88 -4.56 -3.26
N THR A 80 -8.53 -5.06 -2.07
CA THR A 80 -9.31 -4.88 -0.85
C THR A 80 -9.34 -3.42 -0.41
N LEU A 81 -8.19 -2.75 -0.39
CA LEU A 81 -8.09 -1.32 -0.07
C LEU A 81 -8.88 -0.47 -1.07
N LYS A 82 -8.81 -0.81 -2.36
CA LYS A 82 -9.62 -0.19 -3.41
C LYS A 82 -11.12 -0.31 -3.11
N ALA A 83 -11.60 -1.50 -2.74
CA ALA A 83 -13.01 -1.70 -2.43
C ALA A 83 -13.49 -0.90 -1.21
N ILE A 84 -12.61 -0.65 -0.23
CA ILE A 84 -12.93 0.06 1.02
C ILE A 84 -12.92 1.57 0.82
N TYR A 85 -11.91 2.12 0.15
CA TYR A 85 -11.73 3.56 -0.02
C TYR A 85 -12.42 4.12 -1.27
N ASN A 86 -12.68 3.27 -2.25
CA ASN A 86 -13.50 3.58 -3.40
C ASN A 86 -14.60 2.52 -3.51
N PRO A 87 -15.64 2.57 -2.64
CA PRO A 87 -16.82 1.75 -2.83
C PRO A 87 -17.47 2.27 -4.10
N VAL A 88 -17.06 1.73 -5.25
CA VAL A 88 -17.78 1.91 -6.49
C VAL A 88 -19.19 1.50 -6.14
N SER A 89 -20.11 2.47 -6.15
CA SER A 89 -21.53 2.21 -5.97
C SER A 89 -21.87 1.15 -6.99
N VAL A 90 -22.02 -0.09 -6.52
CA VAL A 90 -22.59 -1.18 -7.30
C VAL A 90 -24.02 -0.72 -7.54
N LYS A 91 -24.23 -0.11 -8.70
CA LYS A 91 -25.55 0.20 -9.25
C LYS A 91 -26.01 -0.99 -10.08
#